data_AF-A0A807LCX2-F1
#
_entry.id   AF-A0A807LCX2-F1
#
_cell.length_a   1.000
_cell.length_b   1.000
_cell.length_c   1.000
_cell.angle_alpha   90.00
_cell.angle_beta   90.00
_cell.angle_gamma   90.00
#
_symmetry.space_group_name_H-M   'P 1'
#
loop_
_entity.id
_entity.type
_entity.pdbx_description
1 polymer ?
#
loop_
_entity_poly.entity_id
_entity_poly.type
_entity_poly.pdbx_seq_one_letter_code
_entity_poly.pdbx_strand_id
1 'polypeptide(L)'
;MPKIRLLCFAGLLLVSETAFAANVRLQLEGLTGQLQKNVRAQLSTIQSDEVTPDRRFQARVDDAIREGLKALGYYEPTIVFELRPPPEKGRQVLIARVTAGEPVRIGGNNVILRGGARTDSDYLSLLKKRPAIGTVLNHHDYDSFKKSLTSVALRKGYFDSQFNKSQLGIALDRRQAFWDIDYDSGQRYRFGDVTFQGSQIRDEYLQNLIPFHEGDYYQTQDLAELNRRLSATGWFNSVIVAPEFDKARKTKVLPLRGVVSPRTENTIETGVGYSTDVGPRVKATWKKPWVNSYGHSFTTSMSVSAPEQQLDFSYKMPLLKNPLEQYYLVQGGFKRTDLNDTEADSTTLALSRYWDLSSGWQRAINLRWSLDHFTQANVTNTTMLLYPGVMISRTRSRGGLMPTWGDSQRYSVDYSNTAWGSDVDFLVLQAQNVWIRTLYDRHRFIARGNLGWIETGDFQRVPPDLRFFAGGDRSIRGYKYKSISPENERGKLIGASKLATGSLEYQYNVTGKWWGAVFVDSGEAVSDIRRSNFKTGTGVGVRWQSPVGPIKLDFAVPVGDKEEHGLQFYIGLGPEL
;
A
#
# COMPACT_ATOMS: atom_id res chain seq x y z
N MET A 1 -27.94 70.86 15.52
CA MET A 1 -28.60 69.58 15.19
C MET A 1 -29.70 69.88 14.16
N PRO A 2 -29.93 69.11 13.07
CA PRO A 2 -29.09 68.07 12.48
C PRO A 2 -28.85 68.21 10.94
N LYS A 3 -27.81 67.53 10.46
CA LYS A 3 -27.60 66.98 9.09
C LYS A 3 -27.27 67.92 7.92
N ILE A 4 -26.01 68.38 7.90
CA ILE A 4 -25.25 68.66 6.68
C ILE A 4 -24.07 67.68 6.66
N ARG A 5 -24.02 66.83 5.62
CA ARG A 5 -22.84 66.11 5.05
C ARG A 5 -23.30 64.82 4.39
N LEU A 6 -23.88 64.95 3.19
CA LEU A 6 -23.95 63.84 2.23
C LEU A 6 -24.15 64.44 0.84
N LEU A 7 -23.05 64.89 0.21
CA LEU A 7 -22.87 65.10 -1.24
C LEU A 7 -21.48 65.73 -1.47
N CYS A 8 -20.43 64.97 -1.13
CA CYS A 8 -19.03 65.23 -1.55
C CYS A 8 -18.48 64.03 -2.36
N PHE A 9 -19.33 63.32 -3.10
CA PHE A 9 -18.96 62.05 -3.73
C PHE A 9 -19.49 61.93 -5.17
N ALA A 10 -19.19 62.91 -6.03
CA ALA A 10 -19.35 62.78 -7.48
C ALA A 10 -18.65 63.96 -8.19
N GLY A 11 -17.33 63.91 -8.33
CA GLY A 11 -16.60 64.98 -9.04
C GLY A 11 -15.09 64.99 -8.87
N LEU A 12 -14.48 63.84 -8.51
CA LEU A 12 -13.03 63.67 -8.42
C LEU A 12 -12.69 62.22 -8.78
N LEU A 13 -13.00 61.84 -10.03
CA LEU A 13 -12.60 60.57 -10.64
C LEU A 13 -11.95 60.86 -11.99
N LEU A 14 -10.83 61.57 -11.97
CA LEU A 14 -9.88 61.65 -13.10
C LEU A 14 -8.46 61.84 -12.55
N VAL A 15 -8.04 60.95 -11.65
CA VAL A 15 -6.66 60.47 -11.59
C VAL A 15 -6.72 58.99 -11.24
N SER A 16 -6.69 58.15 -12.25
CA SER A 16 -5.95 56.90 -12.11
C SER A 16 -4.98 56.90 -13.26
N GLU A 17 -3.82 57.52 -13.05
CA GLU A 17 -2.61 57.03 -13.69
C GLU A 17 -2.63 55.52 -13.47
N THR A 18 -2.83 54.78 -14.55
CA THR A 18 -2.42 53.39 -14.59
C THR A 18 -0.91 53.44 -14.48
N ALA A 19 -0.39 53.53 -13.25
CA ALA A 19 0.95 53.13 -12.95
C ALA A 19 1.01 51.67 -13.40
N PHE A 20 1.51 51.45 -14.62
CA PHE A 20 2.09 50.20 -15.00
C PHE A 20 3.17 49.96 -13.94
N ALA A 21 2.85 49.17 -12.92
CA ALA A 21 3.84 48.54 -12.08
C ALA A 21 4.67 47.69 -13.05
N ALA A 22 5.74 48.30 -13.57
CA ALA A 22 6.68 47.65 -14.44
C ALA A 22 7.43 46.66 -13.57
N ASN A 23 6.84 45.48 -13.34
CA ASN A 23 7.48 44.42 -12.59
C ASN A 23 8.81 44.13 -13.27
N VAL A 24 9.90 44.45 -12.59
CA VAL A 24 11.24 44.25 -13.13
C VAL A 24 11.49 42.74 -13.25
N ARG A 25 12.23 42.31 -14.26
CA ARG A 25 12.65 40.90 -14.39
C ARG A 25 14.07 40.78 -13.86
N LEU A 26 14.29 39.92 -12.87
CA LEU A 26 15.63 39.61 -12.37
C LEU A 26 16.29 38.56 -13.29
N GLN A 27 17.52 38.84 -13.74
CA GLN A 27 18.35 37.94 -14.51
C GLN A 27 19.69 37.73 -13.81
N LEU A 28 20.11 36.47 -13.65
CA LEU A 28 21.34 36.08 -12.99
C LEU A 28 22.38 35.62 -14.03
N GLU A 29 23.54 36.25 -14.04
CA GLU A 29 24.66 35.92 -14.94
C GLU A 29 25.94 35.62 -14.15
N GLY A 30 26.85 34.82 -14.72
CA GLY A 30 28.17 34.52 -14.13
C GLY A 30 28.25 33.27 -13.25
N LEU A 31 27.13 32.57 -13.01
CA LEU A 31 27.09 31.30 -12.27
C LEU A 31 26.63 30.15 -13.18
N THR A 32 27.24 28.98 -13.03
CA THR A 32 26.87 27.75 -13.74
C THR A 32 26.57 26.59 -12.78
N GLY A 33 25.89 25.55 -13.27
CA GLY A 33 25.66 24.30 -12.54
C GLY A 33 24.93 24.48 -11.20
N GLN A 34 25.47 23.88 -10.14
CA GLN A 34 24.83 23.82 -8.83
C GLN A 34 24.76 25.19 -8.13
N LEU A 35 25.74 26.08 -8.36
CA LEU A 35 25.73 27.45 -7.81
C LEU A 35 24.56 28.25 -8.36
N GLN A 36 24.36 28.19 -9.68
CA GLN A 36 23.23 28.88 -10.33
C GLN A 36 21.89 28.34 -9.84
N LYS A 37 21.77 27.01 -9.68
CA LYS A 37 20.56 26.36 -9.19
C LYS A 37 20.22 26.78 -7.76
N ASN A 38 21.21 26.78 -6.85
CA ASN A 38 20.99 27.13 -5.45
C ASN A 38 20.61 28.61 -5.28
N VAL A 39 21.33 29.51 -5.95
CA VAL A 39 21.03 30.94 -5.95
C VAL A 39 19.66 31.22 -6.55
N ARG A 40 19.26 30.56 -7.65
CA ARG A 40 17.92 30.72 -8.24
C ARG A 40 16.82 30.25 -7.29
N ALA A 41 17.04 29.15 -6.56
CA ALA A 41 16.09 28.68 -5.55
C ALA A 41 15.92 29.73 -4.44
N GLN A 42 17.03 30.31 -3.95
CA GLN A 42 16.98 31.36 -2.93
C GLN A 42 16.25 32.61 -3.45
N LEU A 43 16.54 33.04 -4.67
CA LEU A 43 15.88 34.20 -5.30
C LEU A 43 14.38 33.98 -5.56
N SER A 44 13.94 32.74 -5.78
CA SER A 44 12.52 32.43 -5.96
C SER A 44 11.66 32.63 -4.70
N THR A 45 12.28 32.82 -3.54
CA THR A 45 11.58 33.15 -2.28
C THR A 45 11.13 34.62 -2.22
N ILE A 46 11.68 35.48 -3.08
CA ILE A 46 11.31 36.88 -3.21
C ILE A 46 10.07 36.96 -4.11
N GLN A 47 8.97 37.56 -3.63
CA GLN A 47 7.70 37.61 -4.37
C GLN A 47 7.81 38.46 -5.65
N SER A 48 7.04 38.08 -6.69
CA SER A 48 7.12 38.65 -8.05
C SER A 48 6.61 40.09 -8.15
N ASP A 49 5.87 40.47 -7.14
CA ASP A 49 5.09 41.68 -6.94
C ASP A 49 5.86 42.73 -6.11
N GLU A 50 7.01 42.35 -5.53
CA GLU A 50 7.94 43.23 -4.81
C GLU A 50 9.15 43.66 -5.66
N VAL A 51 9.20 43.33 -6.95
CA VAL A 51 10.38 43.61 -7.80
C VAL A 51 10.37 45.08 -8.24
N THR A 52 10.80 45.95 -7.34
CA THR A 52 11.02 47.38 -7.57
C THR A 52 12.47 47.64 -8.00
N PRO A 53 12.74 48.61 -8.89
CA PRO A 53 14.09 48.98 -9.29
C PRO A 53 14.86 49.81 -8.23
N ASP A 54 14.48 49.70 -6.95
CA ASP A 54 15.03 50.50 -5.86
C ASP A 54 16.23 49.84 -5.18
N ARG A 55 17.06 50.64 -4.49
CA ARG A 55 18.26 50.16 -3.80
C ARG A 55 17.95 49.13 -2.70
N ARG A 56 16.75 49.18 -2.10
CA ARG A 56 16.36 48.21 -1.05
C ARG A 56 16.08 46.83 -1.63
N PHE A 57 15.48 46.76 -2.82
CA PHE A 57 15.33 45.50 -3.53
C PHE A 57 16.68 44.91 -3.96
N GLN A 58 17.59 45.74 -4.49
CA GLN A 58 18.95 45.29 -4.82
C GLN A 58 19.70 44.72 -3.61
N ALA A 59 19.59 45.36 -2.44
CA ALA A 59 20.18 44.84 -1.21
C ALA A 59 19.62 43.47 -0.80
N ARG A 60 18.29 43.29 -0.88
CA ARG A 60 17.64 41.99 -0.60
C ARG A 60 18.08 40.89 -1.58
N VAL A 61 18.24 41.25 -2.86
CA VAL A 61 18.76 40.33 -3.88
C VAL A 61 20.23 39.99 -3.63
N ASP A 62 21.05 40.97 -3.25
CA ASP A 62 22.46 40.78 -2.86
C ASP A 62 22.57 39.80 -1.68
N ASP A 63 21.80 40.03 -0.61
CA ASP A 63 21.75 39.14 0.56
C ASP A 63 21.35 37.72 0.18
N ALA A 64 20.30 37.55 -0.63
CA ALA A 64 19.85 36.24 -1.09
C ALA A 64 20.89 35.51 -1.93
N ILE A 65 21.59 36.21 -2.84
CA ILE A 65 22.68 35.63 -3.64
C ILE A 65 23.84 35.22 -2.72
N ARG A 66 24.24 36.08 -1.78
CA ARG A 66 25.32 35.79 -0.83
C ARG A 66 24.98 34.59 0.04
N GLU A 67 23.78 34.49 0.60
CA GLU A 67 23.38 33.33 1.39
C GLU A 67 23.38 32.02 0.57
N GLY A 68 22.87 32.07 -0.67
CA GLY A 68 22.90 30.92 -1.57
C GLY A 68 24.32 30.46 -1.94
N LEU A 69 25.27 31.40 -2.04
CA LEU A 69 26.67 31.11 -2.32
C LEU A 69 27.45 30.66 -1.08
N LYS A 70 27.21 31.28 0.08
CA LYS A 70 27.82 30.91 1.37
C LYS A 70 27.54 29.46 1.74
N ALA A 71 26.30 29.00 1.52
CA ALA A 71 25.91 27.61 1.77
C ALA A 71 26.77 26.59 0.99
N LEU A 72 27.31 27.01 -0.17
CA LEU A 72 28.17 26.22 -1.05
C LEU A 72 29.66 26.61 -0.95
N GLY A 73 30.03 27.35 0.10
CA GLY A 73 31.43 27.67 0.43
C GLY A 73 31.97 28.98 -0.14
N TYR A 74 31.15 29.79 -0.83
CA TYR A 74 31.60 31.04 -1.47
C TYR A 74 31.19 32.24 -0.61
N TYR A 75 32.15 32.77 0.17
CA TYR A 75 31.90 33.81 1.18
C TYR A 75 32.19 35.23 0.71
N GLU A 76 33.05 35.39 -0.29
CA GLU A 76 33.51 36.69 -0.80
C GLU A 76 33.08 36.90 -2.26
N PRO A 77 31.79 36.76 -2.63
CA PRO A 77 31.36 37.00 -4.00
C PRO A 77 31.29 38.49 -4.31
N THR A 78 31.55 38.83 -5.58
CA THR A 78 31.33 40.18 -6.14
C THR A 78 30.05 40.17 -6.96
N ILE A 79 29.14 41.10 -6.66
CA ILE A 79 27.83 41.20 -7.29
C ILE A 79 27.69 42.62 -7.86
N VAL A 80 27.42 42.72 -9.15
CA VAL A 80 27.22 44.00 -9.85
C VAL A 80 25.84 44.00 -10.49
N PHE A 81 25.07 45.04 -10.19
CA PHE A 81 23.73 45.23 -10.74
C PHE A 81 23.76 46.15 -11.96
N GLU A 82 23.14 45.71 -13.06
CA GLU A 82 22.97 46.48 -14.29
C GLU A 82 21.48 46.53 -14.63
N LEU A 83 20.92 47.73 -14.74
CA LEU A 83 19.51 47.93 -15.09
C LEU A 83 19.42 48.18 -16.60
N ARG A 84 18.78 47.26 -17.34
CA ARG A 84 18.56 47.43 -18.78
C ARG A 84 17.18 48.01 -19.06
N PRO A 85 17.08 49.02 -19.96
CA PRO A 85 15.80 49.57 -20.36
C PRO A 85 14.93 48.49 -21.01
N PRO A 86 13.60 48.58 -20.88
CA PRO A 86 12.69 47.62 -21.48
C PRO A 86 12.84 47.61 -23.02
N PRO A 87 12.83 46.44 -23.69
CA PRO A 87 12.70 46.38 -25.14
C PRO A 87 11.31 46.90 -25.57
N GLU A 88 11.14 47.27 -26.85
CA GLU A 88 9.91 47.90 -27.40
C GLU A 88 8.59 47.21 -27.00
N LYS A 89 8.62 45.90 -26.70
CA LYS A 89 7.58 45.18 -25.96
C LYS A 89 8.22 44.32 -24.86
N GLY A 90 8.31 44.82 -23.63
CA GLY A 90 8.84 44.03 -22.52
C GLY A 90 8.94 44.77 -21.18
N ARG A 91 9.41 44.04 -20.17
CA ARG A 91 9.66 44.55 -18.82
C ARG A 91 11.11 45.02 -18.69
N GLN A 92 11.35 45.97 -17.80
CA GLN A 92 12.70 46.37 -17.41
C GLN A 92 13.43 45.16 -16.79
N VAL A 93 14.72 44.98 -17.07
CA VAL A 93 15.49 43.82 -16.60
C VAL A 93 16.60 44.29 -15.66
N LEU A 94 16.60 43.79 -14.43
CA LEU A 94 17.70 43.93 -13.48
C LEU A 94 18.63 42.72 -13.64
N ILE A 95 19.83 42.94 -14.17
CA ILE A 95 20.85 41.91 -14.31
C ILE A 95 21.75 41.95 -13.09
N ALA A 96 21.82 40.85 -12.35
CA ALA A 96 22.82 40.61 -11.32
C ALA A 96 23.96 39.79 -11.92
N ARG A 97 25.09 40.45 -12.23
CA ARG A 97 26.33 39.79 -12.65
C ARG A 97 27.08 39.34 -11.40
N VAL A 98 27.20 38.04 -11.21
CA VAL A 98 27.76 37.46 -9.99
C VAL A 98 29.05 36.72 -10.32
N THR A 99 30.13 37.09 -9.63
CA THR A 99 31.38 36.34 -9.63
C THR A 99 31.53 35.69 -8.26
N ALA A 100 31.52 34.35 -8.22
CA ALA A 100 31.49 33.60 -6.95
C ALA A 100 32.74 33.80 -6.09
N GLY A 101 33.88 34.11 -6.70
CA GLY A 101 35.17 34.24 -6.03
C GLY A 101 35.80 32.88 -5.68
N GLU A 102 36.85 32.91 -4.87
CA GLU A 102 37.52 31.70 -4.39
C GLU A 102 36.70 31.05 -3.26
N PRO A 103 36.47 29.73 -3.30
CA PRO A 103 35.72 29.04 -2.26
C PRO A 103 36.55 28.80 -1.01
N VAL A 104 35.88 28.80 0.14
CA VAL A 104 36.37 28.23 1.39
C VAL A 104 36.43 26.71 1.24
N ARG A 105 37.56 26.11 1.62
CA ARG A 105 37.79 24.65 1.55
C ARG A 105 37.85 24.02 2.93
N ILE A 106 37.56 22.72 3.03
CA ILE A 106 37.70 21.98 4.29
C ILE A 106 39.17 21.89 4.68
N GLY A 107 39.56 22.60 5.75
CA GLY A 107 40.89 22.54 6.36
C GLY A 107 41.00 21.48 7.45
N GLY A 108 39.88 21.11 8.08
CA GLY A 108 39.82 20.03 9.06
C GLY A 108 38.39 19.55 9.33
N ASN A 109 38.24 18.26 9.65
CA ASN A 109 36.96 17.60 9.84
C ASN A 109 36.92 16.83 11.18
N ASN A 110 37.36 17.48 12.27
CA ASN A 110 37.51 16.85 13.58
C ASN A 110 36.14 16.45 14.16
N VAL A 111 36.00 15.17 14.48
CA VAL A 111 34.82 14.59 15.11
C VAL A 111 35.29 13.62 16.17
N ILE A 112 35.01 13.93 17.43
CA ILE A 112 35.29 13.10 18.58
C ILE A 112 33.99 12.42 18.98
N LEU A 113 34.01 11.08 19.03
CA LEU A 113 32.89 10.27 19.52
C LEU A 113 33.21 9.72 20.90
N ARG A 114 32.31 9.95 21.87
CA ARG A 114 32.38 9.45 23.24
C ARG A 114 31.25 8.46 23.53
N GLY A 115 31.34 7.79 24.67
CA GLY A 115 30.38 6.75 25.06
C GLY A 115 30.45 5.53 24.13
N GLY A 116 29.32 4.86 23.96
CA GLY A 116 29.21 3.67 23.12
C GLY A 116 29.36 3.93 21.62
N ALA A 117 29.19 5.17 21.14
CA ALA A 117 29.40 5.53 19.73
C ALA A 117 30.84 5.31 19.26
N ARG A 118 31.82 5.33 20.18
CA ARG A 118 33.24 5.12 19.86
C ARG A 118 33.52 3.75 19.22
N THR A 119 32.74 2.73 19.58
CA THR A 119 32.93 1.34 19.13
C THR A 119 31.76 0.83 18.29
N ASP A 120 30.72 1.64 18.10
CA ASP A 120 29.53 1.24 17.37
C ASP A 120 29.75 1.34 15.85
N SER A 121 29.44 0.27 15.13
CA SER A 121 29.72 0.15 13.69
C SER A 121 28.95 1.18 12.84
N ASP A 122 27.76 1.61 13.24
CA ASP A 122 26.98 2.60 12.49
C ASP A 122 27.63 3.99 12.61
N TYR A 123 28.07 4.36 13.81
CA TYR A 123 28.78 5.61 14.05
C TYR A 123 30.15 5.63 13.35
N LEU A 124 30.90 4.53 13.41
CA LEU A 124 32.18 4.40 12.70
C LEU A 124 32.00 4.48 11.18
N SER A 125 30.89 3.97 10.66
CA SER A 125 30.54 4.09 9.24
C SER A 125 30.16 5.52 8.86
N LEU A 126 29.52 6.28 9.75
CA LEU A 126 29.25 7.71 9.54
C LEU A 126 30.54 8.52 9.43
N LEU A 127 31.57 8.23 10.25
CA LEU A 127 32.86 8.94 10.18
C LEU A 127 33.54 8.84 8.80
N LYS A 128 33.25 7.79 8.02
CA LYS A 128 33.75 7.63 6.65
C LYS A 128 33.06 8.54 5.63
N LYS A 129 31.88 9.08 5.97
CA LYS A 129 31.10 9.99 5.11
C LYS A 129 31.48 11.47 5.26
N ARG A 130 32.47 11.80 6.11
CA ARG A 130 32.96 13.17 6.27
C ARG A 130 33.57 13.66 4.96
N PRO A 131 33.44 14.96 4.62
CA PRO A 131 34.10 15.51 3.45
C PRO A 131 35.62 15.41 3.59
N ALA A 132 36.30 15.10 2.49
CA ALA A 132 37.76 15.04 2.47
C ALA A 132 38.37 16.45 2.61
N ILE A 133 39.54 16.52 3.24
CA ILE A 133 40.29 17.78 3.36
C ILE A 133 40.63 18.30 1.95
N GLY A 134 40.50 19.62 1.75
CA GLY A 134 40.73 20.30 0.47
C GLY A 134 39.51 20.43 -0.45
N THR A 135 38.43 19.70 -0.17
CA THR A 135 37.14 19.86 -0.87
C THR A 135 36.50 21.21 -0.55
N VAL A 136 35.64 21.72 -1.43
CA VAL A 136 34.88 22.96 -1.19
C VAL A 136 33.90 22.74 -0.04
N LEU A 137 33.82 23.71 0.88
CA LEU A 137 32.88 23.65 1.99
C LEU A 137 31.44 23.59 1.48
N ASN A 138 30.65 22.70 2.06
CA ASN A 138 29.20 22.70 1.92
C ASN A 138 28.56 22.59 3.31
N HIS A 139 27.71 23.57 3.66
CA HIS A 139 27.05 23.61 4.98
C HIS A 139 26.08 22.45 5.16
N HIS A 140 25.48 21.98 4.06
CA HIS A 140 24.58 20.83 4.07
C HIS A 140 25.26 19.56 4.59
N ASP A 141 26.55 19.36 4.29
CA ASP A 141 27.29 18.18 4.73
C ASP A 141 27.47 18.18 6.24
N TYR A 142 27.78 19.34 6.83
CA TYR A 142 27.92 19.51 8.28
C TYR A 142 26.60 19.25 9.02
N ASP A 143 25.52 19.89 8.59
CA ASP A 143 24.21 19.74 9.23
C ASP A 143 23.63 18.33 9.05
N SER A 144 23.80 17.74 7.86
CA SER A 144 23.35 16.38 7.59
C SER A 144 24.15 15.34 8.37
N PHE A 145 25.45 15.58 8.59
CA PHE A 145 26.27 14.74 9.44
C PHE A 145 25.79 14.79 10.90
N LYS A 146 25.53 15.97 11.46
CA LYS A 146 24.97 16.12 12.82
C LYS A 146 23.61 15.41 12.96
N LYS A 147 22.70 15.63 12.00
CA LYS A 147 21.41 14.94 11.96
C LYS A 147 21.58 13.42 11.91
N SER A 148 22.58 12.92 11.20
CA SER A 148 22.88 11.49 11.13
C SER A 148 23.33 10.92 12.47
N LEU A 149 24.15 11.65 13.25
CA LEU A 149 24.53 11.25 14.60
C LEU A 149 23.29 11.10 15.50
N THR A 150 22.44 12.12 15.55
CA THR A 150 21.19 12.08 16.33
C THR A 150 20.23 10.99 15.85
N SER A 151 20.17 10.74 14.54
CA SER A 151 19.33 9.67 13.96
C SER A 151 19.78 8.28 14.40
N VAL A 152 21.09 8.00 14.44
CA VAL A 152 21.62 6.74 14.96
C VAL A 152 21.33 6.61 16.45
N ALA A 153 21.46 7.70 17.21
CA ALA A 153 21.13 7.69 18.63
C ALA A 153 19.68 7.29 18.90
N LEU A 154 18.73 7.93 18.22
CA LEU A 154 17.31 7.61 18.34
C LEU A 154 17.02 6.17 17.91
N ARG A 155 17.59 5.73 16.77
CA ARG A 155 17.34 4.40 16.21
C ARG A 155 17.82 3.27 17.12
N LYS A 156 18.97 3.44 17.77
CA LYS A 156 19.66 2.40 18.55
C LYS A 156 19.51 2.56 20.07
N GLY A 157 18.77 3.57 20.52
CA GLY A 157 18.45 3.80 21.92
C GLY A 157 19.59 4.44 22.73
N TYR A 158 20.36 5.34 22.15
CA TYR A 158 21.30 6.20 22.88
C TYR A 158 20.58 7.46 23.39
N PHE A 159 19.65 7.29 24.32
CA PHE A 159 18.76 8.39 24.72
C PHE A 159 19.43 9.47 25.57
N ASP A 160 20.65 9.23 26.06
CA ASP A 160 21.47 10.20 26.79
C ASP A 160 22.42 10.98 25.87
N SER A 161 22.26 10.85 24.55
CA SER A 161 23.20 11.46 23.60
C SER A 161 23.14 12.98 23.62
N GLN A 162 24.29 13.63 23.55
CA GLN A 162 24.42 15.08 23.53
C GLN A 162 25.63 15.56 22.74
N PHE A 163 25.56 16.80 22.24
CA PHE A 163 26.71 17.49 21.66
C PHE A 163 27.39 18.30 22.75
N ASN A 164 28.58 17.88 23.18
CA ASN A 164 29.43 18.68 24.06
C ASN A 164 30.01 19.87 23.29
N LYS A 165 30.33 19.67 22.00
CA LYS A 165 30.69 20.73 21.05
C LYS A 165 30.07 20.45 19.69
N SER A 166 29.64 21.52 19.03
CA SER A 166 29.18 21.51 17.64
C SER A 166 29.45 22.85 17.00
N GLN A 167 30.68 23.05 16.53
CA GLN A 167 31.09 24.30 15.87
C GLN A 167 31.59 24.04 14.45
N LEU A 168 31.33 25.01 13.57
CA LEU A 168 31.89 25.08 12.23
C LEU A 168 32.67 26.39 12.14
N GLY A 169 33.99 26.31 12.35
CA GLY A 169 34.88 27.48 12.31
C GLY A 169 35.21 27.84 10.86
N ILE A 170 35.04 29.11 10.49
CA ILE A 170 35.36 29.64 9.17
C ILE A 170 36.50 30.65 9.32
N ALA A 171 37.64 30.36 8.71
CA ALA A 171 38.81 31.25 8.65
C ALA A 171 38.90 31.81 7.22
N LEU A 172 38.33 33.00 7.01
CA LEU A 172 38.27 33.64 5.69
C LEU A 172 39.65 34.06 5.18
N ASP A 173 40.53 34.52 6.07
CA ASP A 173 41.93 34.85 5.79
C ASP A 173 42.70 33.67 5.18
N ARG A 174 42.41 32.46 5.64
CA ARG A 174 43.00 31.21 5.13
C ARG A 174 42.14 30.53 4.06
N ARG A 175 40.92 31.02 3.81
CA ARG A 175 39.87 30.36 3.02
C ARG A 175 39.67 28.89 3.42
N GLN A 176 39.66 28.63 4.72
CA GLN A 176 39.53 27.30 5.29
C GLN A 176 38.39 27.19 6.29
N ALA A 177 37.77 26.01 6.33
CA ALA A 177 36.73 25.65 7.30
C ALA A 177 37.14 24.44 8.15
N PHE A 178 36.82 24.49 9.43
CA PHE A 178 37.19 23.48 10.41
C PHE A 178 35.95 22.99 11.15
N TRP A 179 35.64 21.70 11.04
CA TRP A 179 34.63 21.08 11.90
C TRP A 179 35.25 20.83 13.27
N ASP A 180 34.53 21.18 14.33
CA ASP A 180 34.83 20.77 15.70
C ASP A 180 33.56 20.21 16.34
N ILE A 181 33.42 18.89 16.27
CA ILE A 181 32.29 18.15 16.83
C ILE A 181 32.81 17.26 17.95
N ASP A 182 32.26 17.41 19.16
CA ASP A 182 32.44 16.50 20.28
C ASP A 182 31.05 15.96 20.65
N TYR A 183 30.80 14.70 20.30
CA TYR A 183 29.52 14.05 20.47
C TYR A 183 29.64 12.89 21.44
N ASP A 184 28.88 12.95 22.53
CA ASP A 184 28.77 11.88 23.51
C ASP A 184 27.44 11.17 23.33
N SER A 185 27.48 9.89 22.94
CA SER A 185 26.26 9.09 22.82
C SER A 185 25.74 8.59 24.16
N GLY A 186 26.55 8.61 25.21
CA GLY A 186 26.30 7.81 26.41
C GLY A 186 26.25 6.31 26.08
N GLN A 187 25.43 5.57 26.81
CA GLN A 187 25.26 4.11 26.65
C GLN A 187 23.95 3.77 25.93
N ARG A 188 23.91 2.60 25.28
CA ARG A 188 22.68 2.08 24.69
C ARG A 188 21.74 1.61 25.78
N TYR A 189 20.47 1.95 25.62
CA TYR A 189 19.39 1.43 26.44
C TYR A 189 19.01 0.02 25.97
N ARG A 190 18.49 -0.77 26.91
CA ARG A 190 17.92 -2.09 26.69
C ARG A 190 16.42 -2.05 26.91
N PHE A 191 15.67 -2.96 26.30
CA PHE A 191 14.25 -3.13 26.56
C PHE A 191 14.00 -3.61 27.98
N GLY A 192 13.00 -3.03 28.65
CA GLY A 192 12.44 -3.52 29.91
C GLY A 192 11.16 -4.32 29.69
N ASP A 193 10.39 -4.46 30.76
CA ASP A 193 9.07 -5.06 30.75
C ASP A 193 8.07 -4.25 29.91
N VAL A 194 7.09 -4.94 29.34
CA VAL A 194 5.98 -4.34 28.59
C VAL A 194 4.69 -4.56 29.36
N THR A 195 4.06 -3.47 29.78
CA THR A 195 2.79 -3.49 30.50
C THR A 195 1.66 -3.05 29.58
N PHE A 196 0.58 -3.82 29.52
CA PHE A 196 -0.59 -3.50 28.71
C PHE A 196 -1.74 -2.94 29.56
N GLN A 197 -2.43 -1.92 29.04
CA GLN A 197 -3.56 -1.28 29.71
C GLN A 197 -4.72 -1.09 28.72
N GLY A 198 -5.96 -1.29 29.21
CA GLY A 198 -7.18 -1.13 28.41
C GLY A 198 -7.52 -2.33 27.51
N SER A 199 -6.76 -3.43 27.58
CA SER A 199 -7.02 -4.63 26.81
C SER A 199 -8.20 -5.44 27.37
N GLN A 200 -9.11 -5.84 26.49
CA GLN A 200 -10.12 -6.86 26.74
C GLN A 200 -9.60 -8.30 26.50
N ILE A 201 -8.41 -8.44 25.93
CA ILE A 201 -7.72 -9.71 25.65
C ILE A 201 -6.75 -10.03 26.79
N ARG A 202 -6.66 -11.31 27.16
CA ARG A 202 -5.75 -11.81 28.20
C ARG A 202 -4.30 -11.40 27.90
N ASP A 203 -3.60 -10.94 28.93
CA ASP A 203 -2.25 -10.37 28.82
C ASP A 203 -1.25 -11.35 28.18
N GLU A 204 -1.32 -12.63 28.54
CA GLU A 204 -0.49 -13.73 27.99
C GLU A 204 -0.48 -13.79 26.44
N TYR A 205 -1.58 -13.40 25.77
CA TYR A 205 -1.61 -13.31 24.31
C TYR A 205 -0.83 -12.11 23.80
N LEU A 206 -0.89 -10.97 24.50
CA LEU A 206 -0.17 -9.75 24.13
C LEU A 206 1.32 -9.87 24.35
N GLN A 207 1.73 -10.52 25.45
CA GLN A 207 3.13 -10.81 25.75
C GLN A 207 3.78 -11.64 24.62
N ASN A 208 3.07 -12.64 24.08
CA ASN A 208 3.56 -13.47 22.97
C ASN A 208 3.59 -12.76 21.60
N LEU A 209 3.14 -11.49 21.52
CA LEU A 209 3.30 -10.66 20.31
C LEU A 209 4.57 -9.81 20.34
N ILE A 210 5.23 -9.67 21.49
CA ILE A 210 6.43 -8.87 21.65
C ILE A 210 7.58 -9.46 20.80
N PRO A 211 8.20 -8.67 19.90
CA PRO A 211 9.23 -9.19 18.99
C PRO A 211 10.64 -9.22 19.58
N PHE A 212 10.80 -8.83 20.84
CA PHE A 212 12.07 -8.72 21.57
C PHE A 212 11.94 -9.33 22.96
N HIS A 213 13.07 -9.62 23.60
CA HIS A 213 13.13 -10.06 24.98
C HIS A 213 13.57 -8.92 25.90
N GLU A 214 13.21 -9.01 27.18
CA GLU A 214 13.74 -8.10 28.20
C GLU A 214 15.28 -8.19 28.22
N GLY A 215 15.94 -7.03 28.28
CA GLY A 215 17.39 -6.93 28.24
C GLY A 215 17.97 -6.84 26.83
N ASP A 216 17.21 -7.08 25.76
CA ASP A 216 17.69 -6.85 24.39
C ASP A 216 18.02 -5.37 24.16
N TYR A 217 18.99 -5.07 23.30
CA TYR A 217 19.31 -3.67 22.98
C TYR A 217 18.15 -3.02 22.23
N TYR A 218 17.78 -1.80 22.64
CA TYR A 218 16.71 -1.04 22.02
C TYR A 218 16.95 -0.84 20.52
N GLN A 219 15.90 -1.05 19.73
CA GLN A 219 15.82 -0.62 18.34
C GLN A 219 14.42 -0.08 18.02
N THR A 220 14.33 1.05 17.33
CA THR A 220 13.04 1.66 16.97
C THR A 220 12.18 0.73 16.10
N GLN A 221 12.80 -0.12 15.28
CA GLN A 221 12.09 -1.07 14.42
C GLN A 221 11.28 -2.10 15.22
N ASP A 222 11.73 -2.46 16.42
CA ASP A 222 11.06 -3.46 17.25
C ASP A 222 9.79 -2.90 17.90
N LEU A 223 9.77 -1.60 18.23
CA LEU A 223 8.53 -0.92 18.67
C LEU A 223 7.53 -0.83 17.53
N ALA A 224 8.01 -0.48 16.33
CA ALA A 224 7.16 -0.39 15.16
C ALA A 224 6.55 -1.77 14.84
N GLU A 225 7.32 -2.85 14.97
CA GLU A 225 6.85 -4.22 14.78
C GLU A 225 5.86 -4.64 15.86
N LEU A 226 6.09 -4.34 17.14
CA LEU A 226 5.11 -4.59 18.20
C LEU A 226 3.78 -3.88 17.90
N ASN A 227 3.83 -2.60 17.55
CA ASN A 227 2.63 -1.83 17.20
C ASN A 227 1.91 -2.41 15.97
N ARG A 228 2.66 -2.82 14.94
CA ARG A 228 2.13 -3.48 13.74
C ARG A 228 1.46 -4.81 14.09
N ARG A 229 2.10 -5.66 14.91
CA ARG A 229 1.57 -6.96 15.34
C ARG A 229 0.28 -6.82 16.11
N LEU A 230 0.23 -5.93 17.11
CA LEU A 230 -0.97 -5.65 17.90
C LEU A 230 -2.12 -5.15 17.00
N SER A 231 -1.82 -4.24 16.07
CA SER A 231 -2.83 -3.72 15.13
C SER A 231 -3.33 -4.79 14.17
N ALA A 232 -2.43 -5.67 13.69
CA ALA A 232 -2.76 -6.73 12.74
C ALA A 232 -3.66 -7.84 13.33
N THR A 233 -3.76 -7.95 14.66
CA THR A 233 -4.71 -8.88 15.30
C THR A 233 -6.17 -8.51 14.99
N GLY A 234 -6.45 -7.23 14.76
CA GLY A 234 -7.81 -6.70 14.64
C GLY A 234 -8.55 -6.56 15.98
N TRP A 235 -7.91 -6.85 17.12
CA TRP A 235 -8.56 -6.78 18.44
C TRP A 235 -8.74 -5.36 18.97
N PHE A 236 -8.03 -4.37 18.43
CA PHE A 236 -8.00 -3.02 18.99
C PHE A 236 -8.41 -1.95 17.96
N ASN A 237 -9.11 -0.92 18.43
CA ASN A 237 -9.40 0.31 17.66
C ASN A 237 -8.15 1.22 17.58
N SER A 238 -7.36 1.24 18.64
CA SER A 238 -6.13 2.04 18.74
C SER A 238 -5.07 1.29 19.53
N VAL A 239 -3.82 1.41 19.11
CA VAL A 239 -2.64 0.85 19.79
C VAL A 239 -1.60 1.96 19.92
N ILE A 240 -1.13 2.21 21.13
CA ILE A 240 -0.08 3.19 21.42
C ILE A 240 0.93 2.52 22.36
N VAL A 241 2.17 2.37 21.88
CA VAL A 241 3.28 1.85 22.69
C VAL A 241 4.19 3.02 23.06
N ALA A 242 4.21 3.38 24.34
CA ALA A 242 4.97 4.52 24.85
C ALA A 242 6.13 4.06 25.74
N PRO A 243 7.37 4.55 25.51
CA PRO A 243 8.49 4.31 26.41
C PRO A 243 8.41 5.17 27.68
N GLU A 244 8.73 4.58 28.84
CA GLU A 244 8.73 5.27 30.13
C GLU A 244 10.15 5.70 30.54
N PHE A 245 10.56 6.90 30.13
CA PHE A 245 11.93 7.39 30.34
C PHE A 245 12.26 7.70 31.81
N ASP A 246 11.30 8.09 32.63
CA ASP A 246 11.53 8.53 34.02
C ASP A 246 12.22 7.46 34.87
N LYS A 247 11.85 6.18 34.67
CA LYS A 247 12.44 5.03 35.35
C LYS A 247 13.75 4.58 34.70
N ALA A 248 13.87 4.76 33.38
CA ALA A 248 14.95 4.20 32.57
C ALA A 248 16.29 4.94 32.69
N ARG A 249 16.28 6.24 33.04
CA ARG A 249 17.52 7.06 33.07
C ARG A 249 18.60 6.51 34.01
N LYS A 250 18.22 5.81 35.09
CA LYS A 250 19.18 5.24 36.05
C LYS A 250 19.68 3.85 35.64
N THR A 251 18.76 2.96 35.25
CA THR A 251 19.07 1.55 34.96
C THR A 251 19.51 1.30 33.52
N LYS A 252 19.23 2.24 32.61
CA LYS A 252 19.36 2.08 31.15
C LYS A 252 18.49 0.94 30.60
N VAL A 253 17.50 0.51 31.36
CA VAL A 253 16.46 -0.44 30.96
C VAL A 253 15.17 0.34 30.77
N LEU A 254 14.58 0.26 29.58
CA LEU A 254 13.45 1.08 29.15
C LEU A 254 12.14 0.27 29.20
N PRO A 255 11.36 0.39 30.28
CA PRO A 255 10.02 -0.18 30.32
C PRO A 255 9.11 0.49 29.30
N LEU A 256 8.18 -0.30 28.75
CA LEU A 256 7.21 0.15 27.77
C LEU A 256 5.78 -0.01 28.31
N ARG A 257 4.93 0.95 27.97
CA ARG A 257 3.50 0.91 28.28
C ARG A 257 2.69 0.87 26.99
N GLY A 258 2.01 -0.25 26.77
CA GLY A 258 1.09 -0.47 25.65
C GLY A 258 -0.34 -0.12 26.05
N VAL A 259 -0.81 1.07 25.66
CA VAL A 259 -2.20 1.48 25.85
C VAL A 259 -3.01 1.09 24.63
N VAL A 260 -4.03 0.27 24.83
CA VAL A 260 -4.91 -0.22 23.77
C VAL A 260 -6.37 0.07 24.09
N SER A 261 -7.19 0.17 23.04
CA SER A 261 -8.65 0.31 23.17
C SER A 261 -9.34 -0.83 22.42
N PRO A 262 -10.34 -1.51 23.01
CA PRO A 262 -11.07 -2.59 22.37
C PRO A 262 -11.63 -2.19 21.00
N ARG A 263 -11.53 -3.08 20.01
CA ARG A 263 -12.17 -2.88 18.70
C ARG A 263 -13.70 -2.85 18.87
N THR A 264 -14.40 -2.10 18.03
CA THR A 264 -15.87 -2.15 17.96
C THR A 264 -16.36 -3.59 17.79
N GLU A 265 -17.27 -4.04 18.65
CA GLU A 265 -17.71 -5.45 18.73
C GLU A 265 -18.44 -5.98 17.50
N ASN A 266 -19.08 -5.09 16.74
CA ASN A 266 -19.88 -5.45 15.57
C ASN A 266 -19.55 -4.48 14.44
N THR A 267 -19.14 -5.03 13.30
CA THR A 267 -18.95 -4.28 12.06
C THR A 267 -19.76 -4.94 10.96
N ILE A 268 -20.57 -4.17 10.24
CA ILE A 268 -21.37 -4.66 9.12
C ILE A 268 -20.86 -3.97 7.85
N GLU A 269 -20.47 -4.78 6.88
CA GLU A 269 -20.06 -4.34 5.54
C GLU A 269 -21.10 -4.83 4.53
N THR A 270 -21.51 -3.96 3.62
CA THR A 270 -22.44 -4.31 2.53
C THR A 270 -21.82 -3.97 1.18
N GLY A 271 -22.18 -4.75 0.16
CA GLY A 271 -21.71 -4.56 -1.21
C GLY A 271 -22.82 -4.90 -2.19
N VAL A 272 -22.92 -4.12 -3.27
CA VAL A 272 -23.90 -4.33 -4.33
C VAL A 272 -23.18 -4.37 -5.67
N GLY A 273 -23.62 -5.25 -6.55
CA GLY A 273 -23.17 -5.35 -7.93
C GLY A 273 -24.32 -5.76 -8.84
N TYR A 274 -24.12 -5.61 -10.14
CA TYR A 274 -25.07 -6.02 -11.16
C TYR A 274 -24.31 -6.49 -12.40
N SER A 275 -24.79 -7.55 -13.03
CA SER A 275 -24.38 -7.90 -14.39
C SER A 275 -25.57 -8.38 -15.21
N THR A 276 -25.43 -8.34 -16.53
CA THR A 276 -26.49 -8.77 -17.46
C THR A 276 -26.80 -10.26 -17.38
N ASP A 277 -25.83 -11.09 -16.99
CA ASP A 277 -25.94 -12.54 -16.93
C ASP A 277 -26.42 -13.08 -15.58
N VAL A 278 -26.08 -12.41 -14.46
CA VAL A 278 -26.43 -12.83 -13.10
C VAL A 278 -27.56 -11.98 -12.51
N GLY A 279 -27.75 -10.76 -13.01
CA GLY A 279 -28.64 -9.76 -12.44
C GLY A 279 -28.04 -9.07 -11.21
N PRO A 280 -28.88 -8.51 -10.32
CA PRO A 280 -28.41 -7.85 -9.11
C PRO A 280 -27.82 -8.87 -8.13
N ARG A 281 -26.74 -8.46 -7.48
CA ARG A 281 -26.07 -9.23 -6.43
C ARG A 281 -25.82 -8.36 -5.21
N VAL A 282 -26.13 -8.91 -4.05
CA VAL A 282 -25.92 -8.26 -2.75
C VAL A 282 -25.00 -9.13 -1.90
N LYS A 283 -24.06 -8.48 -1.21
CA LYS A 283 -23.25 -9.08 -0.15
C LYS A 283 -23.46 -8.33 1.16
N ALA A 284 -23.54 -9.06 2.25
CA ALA A 284 -23.48 -8.52 3.59
C ALA A 284 -22.53 -9.36 4.44
N THR A 285 -21.63 -8.71 5.18
CA THR A 285 -20.69 -9.38 6.08
C THR A 285 -20.79 -8.74 7.46
N TRP A 286 -21.18 -9.53 8.46
CA TRP A 286 -21.15 -9.14 9.86
C TRP A 286 -19.92 -9.73 10.53
N LYS A 287 -19.04 -8.87 11.03
CA LYS A 287 -17.81 -9.24 11.73
C LYS A 287 -17.94 -8.90 13.21
N LYS A 288 -17.61 -9.88 14.04
CA LYS A 288 -17.26 -9.72 15.46
C LYS A 288 -15.76 -9.93 15.60
N PRO A 289 -14.95 -8.86 15.57
CA PRO A 289 -13.48 -8.96 15.53
C PRO A 289 -12.88 -9.55 16.82
N TRP A 290 -13.65 -9.57 17.90
CA TRP A 290 -13.39 -10.36 19.09
C TRP A 290 -14.73 -10.83 19.69
N VAL A 291 -14.76 -12.01 20.31
CA VAL A 291 -15.96 -12.56 20.99
C VAL A 291 -15.73 -12.91 22.45
N ASN A 292 -14.48 -13.04 22.88
CA ASN A 292 -14.08 -13.35 24.25
C ASN A 292 -12.65 -12.85 24.51
N SER A 293 -12.18 -13.00 25.75
CA SER A 293 -10.85 -12.58 26.18
C SER A 293 -9.69 -13.43 25.64
N TYR A 294 -9.98 -14.54 24.94
CA TYR A 294 -8.97 -15.36 24.24
C TYR A 294 -8.69 -14.85 22.81
N GLY A 295 -9.34 -13.76 22.38
CA GLY A 295 -9.11 -13.16 21.07
C GLY A 295 -9.76 -13.92 19.91
N HIS A 296 -10.70 -14.82 20.22
CA HIS A 296 -11.49 -15.49 19.19
C HIS A 296 -12.31 -14.47 18.41
N SER A 297 -12.58 -14.72 17.13
CA SER A 297 -13.41 -13.84 16.29
C SER A 297 -14.42 -14.64 15.48
N PHE A 298 -15.52 -13.98 15.12
CA PHE A 298 -16.61 -14.60 14.37
C PHE A 298 -17.00 -13.72 13.19
N THR A 299 -17.22 -14.34 12.03
CA THR A 299 -17.68 -13.66 10.82
C THR A 299 -18.84 -14.42 10.21
N THR A 300 -19.92 -13.72 9.90
CA THR A 300 -21.03 -14.21 9.07
C THR A 300 -20.99 -13.49 7.74
N SER A 301 -21.02 -14.21 6.63
CA SER A 301 -21.05 -13.64 5.28
C SER A 301 -22.25 -14.19 4.52
N MET A 302 -23.00 -13.29 3.88
CA MET A 302 -24.15 -13.62 3.06
C MET A 302 -23.92 -13.04 1.66
N SER A 303 -24.14 -13.85 0.63
CA SER A 303 -24.07 -13.44 -0.78
C SER A 303 -25.32 -13.94 -1.49
N VAL A 304 -26.13 -13.02 -2.03
CA VAL A 304 -27.39 -13.35 -2.70
C VAL A 304 -27.41 -12.77 -4.09
N SER A 305 -27.76 -13.63 -5.05
CA SER A 305 -28.08 -13.31 -6.43
C SER A 305 -29.20 -14.23 -6.89
N ALA A 306 -29.81 -13.99 -8.06
CA ALA A 306 -30.82 -14.88 -8.60
C ALA A 306 -30.33 -16.35 -8.74
N PRO A 307 -29.15 -16.62 -9.33
CA PRO A 307 -28.71 -18.01 -9.52
C PRO A 307 -28.00 -18.66 -8.32
N GLU A 308 -27.42 -17.86 -7.42
CA GLU A 308 -26.66 -18.40 -6.29
C GLU A 308 -26.99 -17.63 -4.99
N GLN A 309 -27.29 -18.37 -3.93
CA GLN A 309 -27.45 -17.85 -2.57
C GLN A 309 -26.54 -18.60 -1.61
N GLN A 310 -25.77 -17.86 -0.81
CA GLN A 310 -24.77 -18.42 0.09
C GLN A 310 -24.78 -17.73 1.45
N LEU A 311 -24.63 -18.53 2.51
CA LEU A 311 -24.46 -18.09 3.88
C LEU A 311 -23.31 -18.86 4.53
N ASP A 312 -22.26 -18.13 4.93
CA ASP A 312 -21.05 -18.69 5.55
C ASP A 312 -20.87 -18.17 6.98
N PHE A 313 -20.39 -19.04 7.85
CA PHE A 313 -19.98 -18.76 9.21
C PHE A 313 -18.51 -19.13 9.37
N SER A 314 -17.73 -18.28 10.03
CA SER A 314 -16.30 -18.50 10.25
C SER A 314 -15.94 -18.11 11.68
N TYR A 315 -15.45 -19.07 12.46
CA TYR A 315 -14.96 -18.88 13.82
C TYR A 315 -13.43 -19.07 13.85
N LYS A 316 -12.68 -18.03 14.20
CA LYS A 316 -11.21 -18.04 14.24
C LYS A 316 -10.73 -18.07 15.69
N MET A 317 -9.80 -18.99 15.97
CA MET A 317 -9.22 -19.23 17.30
C MET A 317 -7.70 -19.09 17.27
N PRO A 318 -7.16 -17.92 17.66
CA PRO A 318 -5.72 -17.70 17.83
C PRO A 318 -5.08 -18.68 18.81
N LEU A 319 -3.88 -19.20 18.50
CA LEU A 319 -3.11 -20.00 19.43
C LEU A 319 -2.24 -19.13 20.32
N LEU A 320 -2.23 -19.43 21.62
CA LEU A 320 -1.48 -18.67 22.62
C LEU A 320 0.00 -18.42 22.24
N LYS A 321 0.72 -19.44 21.75
CA LYS A 321 2.17 -19.33 21.46
C LYS A 321 2.50 -18.30 20.37
N ASN A 322 1.66 -18.18 19.35
CA ASN A 322 1.87 -17.23 18.25
C ASN A 322 0.51 -16.69 17.76
N PRO A 323 -0.15 -15.79 18.52
CA PRO A 323 -1.56 -15.47 18.30
C PRO A 323 -1.88 -14.83 16.95
N LEU A 324 -0.93 -14.08 16.40
CA LEU A 324 -1.10 -13.45 15.09
C LEU A 324 -0.86 -14.44 13.94
N GLU A 325 0.14 -15.29 14.08
CA GLU A 325 0.65 -16.15 13.00
C GLU A 325 0.00 -17.53 12.97
N GLN A 326 -0.60 -17.97 14.07
CA GLN A 326 -1.10 -19.34 14.20
C GLN A 326 -2.51 -19.33 14.80
N TYR A 327 -3.45 -19.93 14.08
CA TYR A 327 -4.83 -20.07 14.54
C TYR A 327 -5.49 -21.34 13.97
N TYR A 328 -6.58 -21.75 14.59
CA TYR A 328 -7.58 -22.63 13.99
C TYR A 328 -8.72 -21.80 13.38
N LEU A 329 -9.38 -22.37 12.39
CA LEU A 329 -10.53 -21.77 11.74
C LEU A 329 -11.58 -22.86 11.54
N VAL A 330 -12.77 -22.65 12.11
CA VAL A 330 -13.94 -23.52 11.93
C VAL A 330 -14.93 -22.79 11.03
N GLN A 331 -15.31 -23.42 9.93
CA GLN A 331 -16.23 -22.86 8.95
C GLN A 331 -17.45 -23.73 8.79
N GLY A 332 -18.60 -23.09 8.63
CA GLY A 332 -19.81 -23.73 8.16
C GLY A 332 -20.41 -22.91 7.03
N GLY A 333 -21.01 -23.55 6.04
CA GLY A 333 -21.58 -22.85 4.90
C GLY A 333 -22.77 -23.58 4.31
N PHE A 334 -23.75 -22.80 3.88
CA PHE A 334 -24.89 -23.27 3.10
C PHE A 334 -24.87 -22.55 1.76
N LYS A 335 -25.05 -23.30 0.68
CA LYS A 335 -25.13 -22.73 -0.66
C LYS A 335 -26.24 -23.40 -1.45
N ARG A 336 -27.08 -22.58 -2.08
CA ARG A 336 -28.06 -23.00 -3.07
C ARG A 336 -27.69 -22.43 -4.44
N THR A 337 -27.77 -23.27 -5.46
CA THR A 337 -27.48 -22.93 -6.85
C THR A 337 -28.66 -23.37 -7.72
N ASP A 338 -29.16 -22.45 -8.53
CA ASP A 338 -30.14 -22.69 -9.60
C ASP A 338 -29.64 -21.89 -10.81
N LEU A 339 -28.85 -22.56 -11.66
CA LEU A 339 -28.09 -21.90 -12.73
C LEU A 339 -27.88 -22.84 -13.90
N ASN A 340 -28.28 -22.39 -15.10
CA ASN A 340 -28.14 -23.14 -16.34
C ASN A 340 -28.77 -24.56 -16.20
N ASP A 341 -27.94 -25.60 -16.22
CA ASP A 341 -28.35 -27.01 -16.04
C ASP A 341 -27.99 -27.57 -14.65
N THR A 342 -27.77 -26.69 -13.67
CA THR A 342 -27.32 -27.04 -12.31
C THR A 342 -28.35 -26.58 -11.28
N GLU A 343 -28.93 -27.55 -10.58
CA GLU A 343 -29.71 -27.33 -9.36
C GLU A 343 -28.98 -28.02 -8.22
N ALA A 344 -28.58 -27.29 -7.17
CA ALA A 344 -27.81 -27.88 -6.07
C ALA A 344 -28.03 -27.17 -4.73
N ASP A 345 -28.13 -27.97 -3.67
CA ASP A 345 -28.10 -27.54 -2.27
C ASP A 345 -26.91 -28.19 -1.57
N SER A 346 -25.99 -27.35 -1.08
CA SER A 346 -24.73 -27.76 -0.47
C SER A 346 -24.66 -27.29 0.98
N THR A 347 -24.28 -28.20 1.86
CA THR A 347 -23.90 -27.90 3.25
C THR A 347 -22.45 -28.30 3.46
N THR A 348 -21.64 -27.41 4.02
CA THR A 348 -20.21 -27.67 4.26
C THR A 348 -19.82 -27.35 5.69
N LEU A 349 -18.91 -28.15 6.24
CA LEU A 349 -18.18 -27.88 7.48
C LEU A 349 -16.69 -28.06 7.21
N ALA A 350 -15.85 -27.14 7.70
CA ALA A 350 -14.41 -27.23 7.55
C ALA A 350 -13.70 -26.87 8.84
N LEU A 351 -12.68 -27.66 9.18
CA LEU A 351 -11.71 -27.35 10.21
C LEU A 351 -10.36 -27.13 9.55
N SER A 352 -9.76 -25.98 9.80
CA SER A 352 -8.47 -25.60 9.22
C SER A 352 -7.47 -25.15 10.28
N ARG A 353 -6.21 -25.49 10.07
CA ARG A 353 -5.07 -25.00 10.85
C ARG A 353 -4.21 -24.09 9.99
N TYR A 354 -4.01 -22.84 10.42
CA TYR A 354 -3.25 -21.83 9.67
C TYR A 354 -1.88 -21.52 10.29
N TRP A 355 -0.91 -21.25 9.41
CA TRP A 355 0.40 -20.67 9.72
C TRP A 355 0.70 -19.52 8.75
N ASP A 356 0.47 -18.31 9.26
CA ASP A 356 0.72 -17.05 8.58
C ASP A 356 2.14 -16.56 8.88
N LEU A 357 2.73 -15.86 7.92
CA LEU A 357 4.06 -15.27 8.03
C LEU A 357 3.98 -13.76 7.78
N SER A 358 4.85 -12.98 8.43
CA SER A 358 4.96 -11.54 8.22
C SER A 358 5.27 -11.14 6.76
N SER A 359 5.81 -12.06 5.97
CA SER A 359 6.03 -11.91 4.52
C SER A 359 4.73 -11.92 3.68
N GLY A 360 3.58 -12.22 4.31
CA GLY A 360 2.26 -12.30 3.70
C GLY A 360 1.87 -13.71 3.24
N TRP A 361 2.76 -14.69 3.36
CA TRP A 361 2.44 -16.09 3.05
C TRP A 361 1.55 -16.69 4.14
N GLN A 362 0.50 -17.39 3.73
CA GLN A 362 -0.41 -18.16 4.55
C GLN A 362 -0.37 -19.62 4.11
N ARG A 363 -0.27 -20.52 5.07
CA ARG A 363 -0.28 -21.97 4.84
C ARG A 363 -1.38 -22.58 5.67
N ALA A 364 -2.18 -23.46 5.11
CA ALA A 364 -3.24 -24.13 5.83
C ALA A 364 -3.32 -25.61 5.50
N ILE A 365 -3.66 -26.40 6.53
CA ILE A 365 -4.18 -27.76 6.37
C ILE A 365 -5.67 -27.68 6.69
N ASN A 366 -6.49 -28.30 5.85
CA ASN A 366 -7.94 -28.30 5.91
C ASN A 366 -8.45 -29.73 6.05
N LEU A 367 -9.51 -29.92 6.82
CA LEU A 367 -10.36 -31.10 6.77
C LEU A 367 -11.78 -30.60 6.50
N ARG A 368 -12.35 -31.01 5.37
CA ARG A 368 -13.68 -30.57 4.93
C ARG A 368 -14.63 -31.76 4.88
N TRP A 369 -15.83 -31.54 5.40
CA TRP A 369 -17.00 -32.36 5.18
C TRP A 369 -18.01 -31.57 4.35
N SER A 370 -18.66 -32.22 3.39
CA SER A 370 -19.80 -31.65 2.68
C SER A 370 -20.89 -32.68 2.42
N LEU A 371 -22.11 -32.18 2.30
CA LEU A 371 -23.25 -32.93 1.81
C LEU A 371 -23.92 -32.09 0.71
N ASP A 372 -23.97 -32.67 -0.47
CA ASP A 372 -24.43 -32.00 -1.68
C ASP A 372 -25.56 -32.81 -2.29
N HIS A 373 -26.76 -32.22 -2.36
CA HIS A 373 -27.89 -32.74 -3.14
C HIS A 373 -27.98 -31.94 -4.43
N PHE A 374 -27.82 -32.59 -5.58
CA PHE A 374 -27.75 -31.87 -6.84
C PHE A 374 -28.37 -32.64 -8.02
N THR A 375 -28.84 -31.89 -8.99
CA THR A 375 -29.13 -32.33 -10.35
C THR A 375 -28.24 -31.56 -11.31
N GLN A 376 -27.34 -32.27 -12.01
CA GLN A 376 -26.55 -31.71 -13.09
C GLN A 376 -27.00 -32.32 -14.42
N ALA A 377 -27.46 -31.47 -15.33
CA ALA A 377 -28.06 -31.85 -16.59
C ALA A 377 -29.28 -32.79 -16.42
N ASN A 378 -29.05 -34.09 -16.41
CA ASN A 378 -30.08 -35.13 -16.25
C ASN A 378 -29.72 -36.15 -15.16
N VAL A 379 -28.67 -35.87 -14.38
CA VAL A 379 -28.12 -36.77 -13.37
C VAL A 379 -28.34 -36.16 -12.00
N THR A 380 -29.13 -36.85 -11.17
CA THR A 380 -29.42 -36.44 -9.79
C THR A 380 -28.67 -37.34 -8.82
N ASN A 381 -27.91 -36.73 -7.92
CA ASN A 381 -27.16 -37.44 -6.89
C ASN A 381 -27.26 -36.70 -5.55
N THR A 382 -27.11 -37.47 -4.48
CA THR A 382 -26.73 -36.96 -3.17
C THR A 382 -25.34 -37.50 -2.88
N THR A 383 -24.40 -36.63 -2.54
CA THR A 383 -23.00 -37.01 -2.32
C THR A 383 -22.50 -36.40 -1.03
N MET A 384 -22.01 -37.25 -0.13
CA MET A 384 -21.32 -36.85 1.08
C MET A 384 -19.82 -36.99 0.87
N LEU A 385 -19.08 -35.91 1.07
CA LEU A 385 -17.63 -35.89 0.95
C LEU A 385 -16.98 -35.64 2.30
N LEU A 386 -15.89 -36.35 2.57
CA LEU A 386 -14.95 -36.05 3.65
C LEU A 386 -13.54 -36.09 3.08
N TYR A 387 -12.81 -34.99 3.15
CA TYR A 387 -11.48 -34.93 2.55
C TYR A 387 -10.55 -33.92 3.23
N PRO A 388 -9.26 -34.29 3.43
CA PRO A 388 -8.22 -33.33 3.74
C PRO A 388 -7.80 -32.52 2.52
N GLY A 389 -7.20 -31.37 2.79
CA GLY A 389 -6.57 -30.54 1.78
C GLY A 389 -5.47 -29.66 2.35
N VAL A 390 -4.58 -29.18 1.48
CA VAL A 390 -3.53 -28.21 1.83
C VAL A 390 -3.68 -26.99 0.95
N MET A 391 -3.42 -25.81 1.52
CA MET A 391 -3.48 -24.54 0.82
C MET A 391 -2.26 -23.69 1.15
N ILE A 392 -1.68 -23.08 0.13
CA ILE A 392 -0.63 -22.07 0.26
C ILE A 392 -1.08 -20.84 -0.51
N SER A 393 -1.08 -19.69 0.14
CA SER A 393 -1.46 -18.43 -0.50
C SER A 393 -0.60 -17.26 -0.03
N ARG A 394 -0.60 -16.18 -0.81
CA ARG A 394 0.01 -14.92 -0.44
C ARG A 394 -0.67 -13.77 -1.14
N THR A 395 -0.97 -12.71 -0.39
CA THR A 395 -1.46 -11.45 -0.94
C THR A 395 -0.57 -10.31 -0.50
N ARG A 396 -0.09 -9.51 -1.47
CA ARG A 396 0.71 -8.29 -1.25
C ARG A 396 0.04 -7.13 -1.95
N SER A 397 -0.07 -5.99 -1.29
CA SER A 397 -0.73 -4.81 -1.84
C SER A 397 -0.08 -3.52 -1.35
N ARG A 398 0.07 -2.55 -2.26
CA ARG A 398 0.54 -1.18 -2.01
C ARG A 398 -0.29 -0.20 -2.84
N GLY A 399 -0.56 0.98 -2.28
CA GLY A 399 -1.31 2.05 -2.97
C GLY A 399 -2.79 2.20 -2.57
N GLY A 400 -3.25 1.51 -1.52
CA GLY A 400 -4.61 1.66 -0.98
C GLY A 400 -5.62 0.68 -1.58
N LEU A 401 -6.90 1.08 -1.63
CA LEU A 401 -8.01 0.22 -2.07
C LEU A 401 -7.96 -0.14 -3.57
N MET A 402 -7.39 0.73 -4.40
CA MET A 402 -7.06 0.45 -5.81
C MET A 402 -5.53 0.40 -5.93
N PRO A 403 -4.91 -0.77 -5.68
CA PRO A 403 -3.46 -0.85 -5.51
C PRO A 403 -2.69 -0.51 -6.78
N THR A 404 -1.61 0.25 -6.67
CA THR A 404 -0.69 0.54 -7.79
C THR A 404 0.30 -0.61 -8.02
N TRP A 405 0.51 -1.43 -7.00
CA TRP A 405 1.34 -2.61 -7.07
C TRP A 405 0.78 -3.68 -6.12
N GLY A 406 0.72 -4.92 -6.59
CA GLY A 406 0.37 -6.03 -5.74
C GLY A 406 0.26 -7.34 -6.49
N ASP A 407 0.18 -8.42 -5.74
CA ASP A 407 -0.11 -9.74 -6.29
C ASP A 407 -0.79 -10.62 -5.27
N SER A 408 -1.64 -11.52 -5.77
CA SER A 408 -2.41 -12.50 -5.01
C SER A 408 -2.16 -13.86 -5.65
N GLN A 409 -1.74 -14.82 -4.86
CA GLN A 409 -1.40 -16.17 -5.30
C GLN A 409 -2.07 -17.18 -4.37
N ARG A 410 -2.69 -18.22 -4.91
CA ARG A 410 -3.33 -19.28 -4.14
C ARG A 410 -3.16 -20.62 -4.85
N TYR A 411 -2.66 -21.61 -4.13
CA TYR A 411 -2.46 -22.97 -4.60
C TYR A 411 -3.10 -23.92 -3.61
N SER A 412 -3.87 -24.90 -4.08
CA SER A 412 -4.45 -25.92 -3.21
C SER A 412 -4.43 -27.30 -3.82
N VAL A 413 -4.34 -28.29 -2.93
CA VAL A 413 -4.46 -29.72 -3.23
C VAL A 413 -5.46 -30.31 -2.25
N ASP A 414 -6.52 -30.91 -2.76
CA ASP A 414 -7.56 -31.57 -1.98
C ASP A 414 -7.67 -33.03 -2.43
N TYR A 415 -7.70 -33.97 -1.50
CA TYR A 415 -7.68 -35.41 -1.81
C TYR A 415 -8.77 -36.13 -1.04
N SER A 416 -9.70 -36.76 -1.75
CA SER A 416 -10.81 -37.51 -1.19
C SER A 416 -10.64 -39.00 -1.46
N ASN A 417 -10.98 -39.81 -0.47
CA ASN A 417 -10.86 -41.26 -0.57
C ASN A 417 -12.04 -41.96 0.13
N THR A 418 -12.57 -42.98 -0.53
CA THR A 418 -13.67 -43.82 -0.02
C THR A 418 -13.29 -44.63 1.22
N ALA A 419 -12.00 -44.92 1.42
CA ALA A 419 -11.50 -45.68 2.57
C ALA A 419 -11.76 -45.02 3.94
N TRP A 420 -12.00 -43.70 3.99
CA TRP A 420 -12.36 -42.98 5.23
C TRP A 420 -13.80 -42.45 5.23
N GLY A 421 -14.66 -43.01 4.38
CA GLY A 421 -16.10 -42.72 4.38
C GLY A 421 -16.54 -41.57 3.50
N SER A 422 -15.70 -41.11 2.57
CA SER A 422 -16.15 -40.23 1.48
C SER A 422 -16.87 -41.03 0.39
N ASP A 423 -17.79 -40.41 -0.34
CA ASP A 423 -18.54 -41.11 -1.41
C ASP A 423 -17.77 -41.25 -2.74
N VAL A 424 -16.75 -40.41 -2.96
CA VAL A 424 -16.04 -40.31 -4.26
C VAL A 424 -14.53 -40.20 -4.04
N ASP A 425 -13.76 -41.02 -4.76
CA ASP A 425 -12.31 -40.87 -4.84
C ASP A 425 -11.95 -39.75 -5.84
N PHE A 426 -11.22 -38.74 -5.38
CA PHE A 426 -10.73 -37.68 -6.26
C PHE A 426 -9.46 -36.99 -5.76
N LEU A 427 -8.76 -36.34 -6.68
CA LEU A 427 -7.69 -35.38 -6.42
C LEU A 427 -8.00 -34.07 -7.14
N VAL A 428 -8.12 -32.96 -6.40
CA VAL A 428 -8.31 -31.61 -6.95
C VAL A 428 -7.03 -30.80 -6.77
N LEU A 429 -6.56 -30.18 -7.86
CA LEU A 429 -5.45 -29.23 -7.90
C LEU A 429 -5.97 -27.89 -8.40
N GLN A 430 -5.63 -26.81 -7.70
CA GLN A 430 -6.00 -25.45 -8.12
C GLN A 430 -4.83 -24.49 -7.99
N ALA A 431 -4.69 -23.58 -8.95
CA ALA A 431 -3.73 -22.49 -8.93
C ALA A 431 -4.36 -21.19 -9.45
N GLN A 432 -4.33 -20.13 -8.63
CA GLN A 432 -4.91 -18.83 -8.94
C GLN A 432 -3.87 -17.74 -8.73
N ASN A 433 -3.75 -16.84 -9.71
CA ASN A 433 -2.77 -15.77 -9.72
C ASN A 433 -3.41 -14.46 -10.19
N VAL A 434 -3.10 -13.37 -9.50
CA VAL A 434 -3.41 -12.00 -9.90
C VAL A 434 -2.15 -11.16 -9.72
N TRP A 435 -1.78 -10.38 -10.73
CA TRP A 435 -0.62 -9.50 -10.73
C TRP A 435 -1.02 -8.11 -11.17
N ILE A 436 -0.65 -7.10 -10.38
CA ILE A 436 -0.96 -5.70 -10.64
C ILE A 436 0.33 -4.88 -10.64
N ARG A 437 0.60 -4.17 -11.74
CA ARG A 437 1.78 -3.30 -11.87
C ARG A 437 1.40 -1.97 -12.52
N THR A 438 1.86 -0.87 -11.95
CA THR A 438 1.75 0.47 -12.55
C THR A 438 3.09 0.95 -13.08
N LEU A 439 3.12 1.46 -14.31
CA LEU A 439 4.24 2.13 -14.96
C LEU A 439 3.91 3.62 -15.17
N TYR A 440 4.90 4.49 -14.94
CA TYR A 440 4.79 5.94 -15.09
C TYR A 440 3.54 6.55 -14.42
N ASP A 441 3.14 6.00 -13.28
CA ASP A 441 1.98 6.39 -12.45
C ASP A 441 0.59 6.39 -13.14
N ARG A 442 0.52 6.17 -14.45
CA ARG A 442 -0.70 6.27 -15.26
C ARG A 442 -1.06 5.00 -16.02
N HIS A 443 -0.12 4.08 -16.22
CA HIS A 443 -0.32 2.87 -17.00
C HIS A 443 -0.35 1.67 -16.08
N ARG A 444 -1.54 1.12 -15.82
CA ARG A 444 -1.75 0.04 -14.86
C ARG A 444 -2.13 -1.24 -15.59
N PHE A 445 -1.44 -2.31 -15.28
CA PHE A 445 -1.59 -3.62 -15.93
C PHE A 445 -2.05 -4.63 -14.89
N ILE A 446 -3.03 -5.44 -15.27
CA ILE A 446 -3.54 -6.54 -14.47
C ILE A 446 -3.45 -7.81 -15.30
N ALA A 447 -2.78 -8.82 -14.76
CA ALA A 447 -2.77 -10.15 -15.32
C ALA A 447 -3.43 -11.13 -14.35
N ARG A 448 -4.31 -11.99 -14.84
CA ARG A 448 -4.95 -13.05 -14.05
C ARG A 448 -4.73 -14.40 -14.71
N GLY A 449 -4.60 -15.43 -13.89
CA GLY A 449 -4.57 -16.83 -14.34
C GLY A 449 -5.27 -17.72 -13.33
N ASN A 450 -6.09 -18.67 -13.81
CA ASN A 450 -6.78 -19.65 -13.00
C ASN A 450 -6.64 -21.03 -13.67
N LEU A 451 -6.09 -21.98 -12.94
CA LEU A 451 -5.91 -23.36 -13.38
C LEU A 451 -6.63 -24.28 -12.39
N GLY A 452 -7.33 -25.28 -12.92
CA GLY A 452 -8.04 -26.29 -12.15
C GLY A 452 -7.89 -27.66 -12.80
N TRP A 453 -7.68 -28.68 -11.97
CA TRP A 453 -7.67 -30.07 -12.40
C TRP A 453 -8.34 -30.92 -11.33
N ILE A 454 -9.32 -31.72 -11.71
CA ILE A 454 -9.88 -32.78 -10.87
C ILE A 454 -9.67 -34.12 -11.58
N GLU A 455 -9.03 -35.04 -10.87
CA GLU A 455 -8.87 -36.42 -11.29
C GLU A 455 -9.79 -37.29 -10.46
N THR A 456 -10.65 -38.07 -11.11
CA THR A 456 -11.63 -38.95 -10.45
C THR A 456 -12.09 -40.05 -11.39
N GLY A 457 -12.41 -41.22 -10.83
CA GLY A 457 -13.04 -42.31 -11.57
C GLY A 457 -14.56 -42.17 -11.73
N ASP A 458 -15.21 -41.29 -10.95
CA ASP A 458 -16.66 -41.16 -10.91
C ASP A 458 -17.09 -39.68 -10.96
N PHE A 459 -16.87 -39.04 -12.10
CA PHE A 459 -17.16 -37.62 -12.28
C PHE A 459 -18.65 -37.26 -12.16
N GLN A 460 -19.56 -38.22 -12.41
CA GLN A 460 -21.00 -37.98 -12.30
C GLN A 460 -21.44 -37.77 -10.85
N ARG A 461 -20.76 -38.42 -9.89
CA ARG A 461 -21.00 -38.22 -8.45
C ARG A 461 -20.28 -37.01 -7.86
N VAL A 462 -19.33 -36.39 -8.57
CA VAL A 462 -18.70 -35.16 -8.09
C VAL A 462 -19.73 -34.02 -8.09
N PRO A 463 -19.94 -33.30 -6.96
CA PRO A 463 -20.85 -32.16 -6.90
C PRO A 463 -20.47 -31.04 -7.89
N PRO A 464 -21.44 -30.32 -8.49
CA PRO A 464 -21.20 -29.25 -9.46
C PRO A 464 -20.26 -28.13 -8.96
N ASP A 465 -20.25 -27.84 -7.66
CA ASP A 465 -19.36 -26.83 -7.06
C ASP A 465 -17.87 -27.23 -7.08
N LEU A 466 -17.56 -28.52 -7.23
CA LEU A 466 -16.19 -29.02 -7.44
C LEU A 466 -15.85 -29.19 -8.92
N ARG A 467 -16.85 -29.14 -9.81
CA ARG A 467 -16.64 -29.15 -11.26
C ARG A 467 -16.24 -27.76 -11.75
N PHE A 468 -15.60 -27.70 -12.91
CA PHE A 468 -15.19 -26.43 -13.48
C PHE A 468 -16.14 -25.96 -14.57
N PHE A 469 -16.46 -24.67 -14.53
CA PHE A 469 -17.22 -23.94 -15.55
C PHE A 469 -16.51 -22.61 -15.81
N ALA A 470 -16.44 -22.18 -17.07
CA ALA A 470 -15.88 -20.89 -17.47
C ALA A 470 -16.98 -19.93 -17.96
N GLY A 471 -16.63 -18.66 -18.16
CA GLY A 471 -17.54 -17.60 -18.59
C GLY A 471 -18.06 -16.72 -17.43
N GLY A 472 -18.35 -15.45 -17.74
CA GLY A 472 -18.75 -14.42 -16.79
C GLY A 472 -17.59 -13.60 -16.21
N ASP A 473 -17.92 -12.69 -15.30
CA ASP A 473 -16.93 -11.80 -14.65
C ASP A 473 -15.83 -12.60 -13.93
N ARG A 474 -14.58 -12.12 -14.03
CA ARG A 474 -13.37 -12.76 -13.49
C ARG A 474 -13.08 -14.18 -14.02
N SER A 475 -13.78 -14.63 -15.06
CA SER A 475 -13.49 -15.84 -15.81
C SER A 475 -13.18 -15.48 -17.26
N ILE A 476 -14.20 -15.38 -18.11
CA ILE A 476 -14.08 -14.95 -19.51
C ILE A 476 -15.23 -13.96 -19.78
N ARG A 477 -14.97 -12.66 -19.64
CA ARG A 477 -15.99 -11.61 -19.85
C ARG A 477 -16.46 -11.61 -21.30
N GLY A 478 -17.77 -11.41 -21.50
CA GLY A 478 -18.42 -11.49 -22.82
C GLY A 478 -19.21 -12.78 -23.00
N TYR A 479 -18.86 -13.84 -22.27
CA TYR A 479 -19.67 -15.04 -22.13
C TYR A 479 -20.51 -14.98 -20.85
N LYS A 480 -21.65 -15.66 -20.84
CA LYS A 480 -22.54 -15.72 -19.65
C LYS A 480 -21.86 -16.49 -18.51
N TYR A 481 -22.22 -16.16 -17.28
CA TYR A 481 -21.71 -16.81 -16.07
C TYR A 481 -21.83 -18.34 -16.12
N LYS A 482 -20.69 -19.03 -15.95
CA LYS A 482 -20.59 -20.50 -15.94
C LYS A 482 -21.25 -21.20 -17.14
N SER A 483 -21.27 -20.57 -18.32
CA SER A 483 -21.87 -21.13 -19.54
C SER A 483 -20.93 -22.05 -20.33
N ILE A 484 -19.62 -22.01 -20.09
CA ILE A 484 -18.64 -22.77 -20.87
C ILE A 484 -18.26 -24.03 -20.08
N SER A 485 -18.67 -25.19 -20.60
CA SER A 485 -18.22 -26.51 -20.15
C SER A 485 -18.55 -27.56 -21.22
N PRO A 486 -18.08 -28.82 -21.09
CA PRO A 486 -18.58 -29.92 -21.91
C PRO A 486 -20.10 -30.10 -21.75
N GLU A 487 -20.73 -30.58 -22.81
CA GLU A 487 -22.15 -30.90 -22.85
C GLU A 487 -22.37 -32.40 -23.03
N ASN A 488 -23.54 -32.89 -22.62
CA ASN A 488 -23.99 -34.24 -22.96
C ASN A 488 -24.65 -34.28 -24.36
N GLU A 489 -25.08 -35.47 -24.79
CA GLU A 489 -25.74 -35.67 -26.09
C GLU A 489 -27.04 -34.85 -26.29
N ARG A 490 -27.61 -34.30 -25.21
CA ARG A 490 -28.81 -33.44 -25.25
C ARG A 490 -28.48 -31.95 -25.20
N GLY A 491 -27.20 -31.57 -25.31
CA GLY A 491 -26.75 -30.17 -25.26
C GLY A 491 -26.82 -29.54 -23.87
N LYS A 492 -26.90 -30.34 -22.80
CA LYS A 492 -26.88 -29.84 -21.42
C LYS A 492 -25.49 -29.84 -20.84
N LEU A 493 -25.13 -28.79 -20.09
CA LEU A 493 -23.84 -28.62 -19.45
C LEU A 493 -23.61 -29.69 -18.38
N ILE A 494 -22.46 -30.36 -18.42
CA ILE A 494 -22.07 -31.38 -17.43
C ILE A 494 -20.95 -30.94 -16.49
N GLY A 495 -20.29 -29.81 -16.78
CA GLY A 495 -19.10 -29.35 -16.08
C GLY A 495 -17.83 -30.04 -16.56
N ALA A 496 -16.69 -29.39 -16.34
CA ALA A 496 -15.38 -29.86 -16.78
C ALA A 496 -14.54 -30.41 -15.63
N SER A 497 -13.62 -31.33 -15.95
CA SER A 497 -12.60 -31.80 -15.00
C SER A 497 -11.29 -31.01 -15.08
N LYS A 498 -11.09 -30.17 -16.10
CA LYS A 498 -9.92 -29.30 -16.25
C LYS A 498 -10.37 -27.88 -16.62
N LEU A 499 -9.66 -26.89 -16.09
CA LEU A 499 -9.90 -25.47 -16.31
C LEU A 499 -8.57 -24.76 -16.56
N ALA A 500 -8.54 -23.92 -17.59
CA ALA A 500 -7.46 -22.95 -17.78
C ALA A 500 -8.05 -21.64 -18.27
N THR A 501 -8.00 -20.59 -17.45
CA THR A 501 -8.40 -19.24 -17.87
C THR A 501 -7.31 -18.22 -17.57
N GLY A 502 -7.22 -17.21 -18.44
CA GLY A 502 -6.28 -16.12 -18.34
C GLY A 502 -6.91 -14.80 -18.76
N SER A 503 -6.44 -13.70 -18.19
CA SER A 503 -6.89 -12.35 -18.52
C SER A 503 -5.72 -11.38 -18.51
N LEU A 504 -5.66 -10.52 -19.52
CA LEU A 504 -4.77 -9.37 -19.59
C LEU A 504 -5.62 -8.11 -19.70
N GLU A 505 -5.45 -7.20 -18.74
CA GLU A 505 -6.17 -5.94 -18.68
C GLU A 505 -5.18 -4.78 -18.56
N TYR A 506 -5.37 -3.78 -19.41
CA TYR A 506 -4.65 -2.52 -19.39
C TYR A 506 -5.58 -1.39 -18.99
N GLN A 507 -5.16 -0.59 -18.01
CA GLN A 507 -5.87 0.56 -17.51
C GLN A 507 -5.01 1.82 -17.65
N TYR A 508 -5.59 2.90 -18.15
CA TYR A 508 -4.94 4.20 -18.30
C TYR A 508 -5.64 5.26 -17.44
N ASN A 509 -4.89 5.97 -16.58
CA ASN A 509 -5.43 7.09 -15.81
C ASN A 509 -5.68 8.28 -16.74
N VAL A 510 -6.94 8.49 -17.10
CA VAL A 510 -7.35 9.58 -18.01
C VAL A 510 -7.23 10.91 -17.29
N THR A 511 -7.80 10.99 -16.08
CA THR A 511 -7.74 12.20 -15.25
C THR A 511 -8.11 11.90 -13.80
N GLY A 512 -7.36 12.44 -12.86
CA GLY A 512 -7.62 12.33 -11.43
C GLY A 512 -7.82 10.89 -10.96
N LYS A 513 -9.09 10.54 -10.70
CA LYS A 513 -9.56 9.26 -10.15
C LYS A 513 -10.25 8.35 -11.17
N TRP A 514 -10.23 8.73 -12.45
CA TRP A 514 -10.92 8.05 -13.54
C TRP A 514 -9.94 7.36 -14.48
N TRP A 515 -10.15 6.07 -14.68
CA TRP A 515 -9.32 5.24 -15.55
C TRP A 515 -10.17 4.63 -16.66
N GLY A 516 -9.65 4.63 -17.88
CA GLY A 516 -10.17 3.78 -18.96
C GLY A 516 -9.48 2.42 -18.90
N ALA A 517 -10.17 1.35 -19.30
CA ALA A 517 -9.67 -0.01 -19.30
C ALA A 517 -9.95 -0.69 -20.65
N VAL A 518 -9.06 -1.58 -21.07
CA VAL A 518 -9.24 -2.52 -22.17
C VAL A 518 -8.70 -3.87 -21.73
N PHE A 519 -9.37 -4.95 -22.12
CA PHE A 519 -8.97 -6.29 -21.69
C PHE A 519 -9.25 -7.36 -22.74
N VAL A 520 -8.53 -8.45 -22.62
CA VAL A 520 -8.78 -9.71 -23.31
C VAL A 520 -8.74 -10.84 -22.27
N ASP A 521 -9.80 -11.64 -22.28
CA ASP A 521 -9.94 -12.82 -21.44
C ASP A 521 -10.02 -14.04 -22.35
N SER A 522 -9.30 -15.10 -22.04
CA SER A 522 -9.32 -16.34 -22.84
C SER A 522 -9.16 -17.55 -21.94
N GLY A 523 -9.85 -18.64 -22.27
CA GLY A 523 -9.73 -19.87 -21.51
C GLY A 523 -10.66 -20.97 -22.00
N GLU A 524 -10.56 -22.11 -21.33
CA GLU A 524 -11.36 -23.30 -21.62
C GLU A 524 -11.70 -24.06 -20.34
N ALA A 525 -12.81 -24.79 -20.40
CA ALA A 525 -13.22 -25.77 -19.41
C ALA A 525 -13.53 -27.07 -20.17
N VAL A 526 -12.67 -28.08 -20.01
CA VAL A 526 -12.71 -29.33 -20.79
C VAL A 526 -12.50 -30.57 -19.91
N SER A 527 -12.94 -31.74 -20.38
CA SER A 527 -12.68 -33.01 -19.68
C SER A 527 -11.38 -33.69 -20.11
N ASP A 528 -10.91 -33.41 -21.34
CA ASP A 528 -9.66 -33.91 -21.90
C ASP A 528 -8.83 -32.74 -22.45
N ILE A 529 -7.69 -32.45 -21.82
CA ILE A 529 -6.82 -31.32 -22.18
C ILE A 529 -6.21 -31.43 -23.59
N ARG A 530 -6.23 -32.63 -24.19
CA ARG A 530 -5.77 -32.83 -25.58
C ARG A 530 -6.76 -32.29 -26.61
N ARG A 531 -8.01 -32.05 -26.21
CA ARG A 531 -9.09 -31.52 -27.04
C ARG A 531 -9.42 -30.10 -26.59
N SER A 532 -8.62 -29.14 -27.06
CA SER A 532 -8.80 -27.74 -26.67
C SER A 532 -10.05 -27.12 -27.28
N ASN A 533 -10.71 -26.26 -26.50
CA ASN A 533 -11.88 -25.48 -26.89
C ASN A 533 -11.82 -24.09 -26.22
N PHE A 534 -10.82 -23.30 -26.61
CA PHE A 534 -10.64 -21.95 -26.08
C PHE A 534 -11.74 -21.02 -26.53
N LYS A 535 -12.32 -20.34 -25.55
CA LYS A 535 -13.26 -19.23 -25.73
C LYS A 535 -12.56 -17.93 -25.36
N THR A 536 -12.77 -16.90 -26.15
CA THR A 536 -12.08 -15.61 -25.97
C THR A 536 -13.08 -14.48 -25.97
N GLY A 537 -12.99 -13.60 -24.99
CA GLY A 537 -13.79 -12.39 -24.89
C GLY A 537 -12.90 -11.16 -24.77
N THR A 538 -13.38 -10.03 -25.29
CA THR A 538 -12.68 -8.75 -25.19
C THR A 538 -13.64 -7.64 -24.86
N GLY A 539 -13.12 -6.56 -24.29
CA GLY A 539 -13.96 -5.47 -23.86
C GLY A 539 -13.20 -4.23 -23.42
N VAL A 540 -14.00 -3.22 -23.09
CA VAL A 540 -13.53 -1.95 -22.55
C VAL A 540 -14.26 -1.65 -21.24
N GLY A 541 -13.68 -0.79 -20.43
CA GLY A 541 -14.30 -0.44 -19.16
C GLY A 541 -13.85 0.89 -18.59
N VAL A 542 -14.52 1.28 -17.51
CA VAL A 542 -14.21 2.46 -16.70
C VAL A 542 -13.90 2.01 -15.28
N ARG A 543 -12.92 2.62 -14.64
CA ARG A 543 -12.66 2.49 -13.20
C ARG A 543 -12.76 3.85 -12.54
N TRP A 544 -13.46 3.91 -11.42
CA TRP A 544 -13.56 5.10 -10.61
C TRP A 544 -13.10 4.80 -9.18
N GLN A 545 -12.08 5.53 -8.73
CA GLN A 545 -11.65 5.51 -7.32
C GLN A 545 -12.63 6.34 -6.48
N SER A 546 -13.79 5.77 -6.18
CA SER A 546 -14.80 6.43 -5.36
C SER A 546 -14.36 6.55 -3.89
N PRO A 547 -15.00 7.41 -3.08
CA PRO A 547 -14.72 7.49 -1.63
C PRO A 547 -14.92 6.17 -0.87
N VAL A 548 -15.73 5.25 -1.41
CA VAL A 548 -16.06 3.96 -0.79
C VAL A 548 -15.28 2.78 -1.39
N GLY A 549 -14.38 3.03 -2.36
CA GLY A 549 -13.55 2.01 -3.02
C GLY A 549 -13.63 2.04 -4.56
N PRO A 550 -12.88 1.16 -5.25
CA PRO A 550 -12.86 1.10 -6.70
C PRO A 550 -14.17 0.54 -7.25
N ILE A 551 -14.86 1.35 -8.05
CA ILE A 551 -16.03 0.94 -8.84
C ILE A 551 -15.56 0.63 -10.25
N LYS A 552 -15.96 -0.52 -10.78
CA LYS A 552 -15.71 -0.90 -12.18
C LYS A 552 -17.02 -0.96 -12.97
N LEU A 553 -16.94 -0.59 -14.24
CA LEU A 553 -17.96 -0.81 -15.26
C LEU A 553 -17.26 -1.39 -16.49
N ASP A 554 -17.61 -2.61 -16.89
CA ASP A 554 -17.04 -3.32 -18.03
C ASP A 554 -18.12 -3.63 -19.06
N PHE A 555 -17.76 -3.52 -20.35
CA PHE A 555 -18.56 -3.95 -21.50
C PHE A 555 -17.72 -4.95 -22.30
N ALA A 556 -18.25 -6.13 -22.57
CA ALA A 556 -17.51 -7.21 -23.21
C ALA A 556 -18.34 -7.99 -24.23
N VAL A 557 -17.67 -8.56 -25.23
CA VAL A 557 -18.25 -9.40 -26.28
C VAL A 557 -17.38 -10.64 -26.52
N PRO A 558 -17.98 -11.77 -26.93
CA PRO A 558 -17.23 -12.93 -27.38
C PRO A 558 -16.53 -12.65 -28.72
N VAL A 559 -15.38 -13.29 -28.96
CA VAL A 559 -14.53 -13.09 -30.14
C VAL A 559 -14.35 -14.41 -30.87
N GLY A 560 -14.65 -14.41 -32.18
CA GLY A 560 -14.45 -15.60 -33.03
C GLY A 560 -15.42 -16.75 -32.76
N ASP A 561 -16.54 -16.48 -32.11
CA ASP A 561 -17.59 -17.45 -31.79
C ASP A 561 -18.79 -17.27 -32.72
N LYS A 562 -19.31 -18.38 -33.26
CA LYS A 562 -20.48 -18.36 -34.16
C LYS A 562 -21.80 -18.56 -33.41
N GLU A 563 -21.74 -19.15 -32.22
CA GLU A 563 -22.91 -19.54 -31.43
C GLU A 563 -23.23 -18.46 -30.38
N GLU A 564 -22.18 -17.86 -29.81
CA GLU A 564 -22.31 -16.82 -28.79
C GLU A 564 -22.19 -15.42 -29.37
N HIS A 565 -23.17 -14.57 -29.07
CA HIS A 565 -23.24 -13.17 -29.53
C HIS A 565 -23.88 -12.27 -28.48
N GLY A 566 -23.69 -10.96 -28.65
CA GLY A 566 -24.29 -9.94 -27.79
C GLY A 566 -23.32 -9.35 -26.75
N LEU A 567 -23.64 -8.13 -26.32
CA LEU A 567 -22.85 -7.38 -25.36
C LEU A 567 -23.25 -7.76 -23.93
N GLN A 568 -22.28 -8.10 -23.11
CA GLN A 568 -22.42 -8.26 -21.67
C GLN A 568 -21.89 -7.02 -20.96
N PHE A 569 -22.55 -6.57 -19.89
CA PHE A 569 -21.99 -5.52 -19.03
C PHE A 569 -22.00 -5.91 -17.56
N TYR A 570 -21.00 -5.39 -16.84
CA TYR A 570 -20.75 -5.71 -15.44
C TYR A 570 -20.47 -4.42 -14.69
N ILE A 571 -21.19 -4.17 -13.59
CA ILE A 571 -20.93 -3.07 -12.67
C ILE A 571 -20.80 -3.61 -11.26
N GLY A 572 -19.78 -3.16 -10.54
CA GLY A 572 -19.61 -3.60 -9.17
C GLY A 572 -18.53 -2.87 -8.39
N LEU A 573 -18.65 -2.99 -7.08
CA LEU A 573 -17.64 -2.63 -6.10
C LEU A 573 -16.87 -3.89 -5.72
N GLY A 574 -15.55 -3.87 -5.80
CA GLY A 574 -14.76 -4.99 -5.32
C GLY A 574 -13.26 -4.88 -5.61
N PRO A 575 -12.42 -5.45 -4.72
CA PRO A 575 -10.99 -5.47 -4.93
C PRO A 575 -10.62 -6.39 -6.10
N GLU A 576 -9.55 -6.01 -6.79
CA GLU A 576 -8.99 -6.83 -7.86
C GLU A 576 -8.12 -7.98 -7.33
N LEU A 577 -7.49 -7.80 -6.16
CA LEU A 577 -6.61 -8.76 -5.46
C LEU A 577 -7.34 -9.67 -4.49
#